data_AF-A0A0H5RA45-F1
#
_entry.id   AF-A0A0H5RA45-F1
#
_cell.length_a   1.000
_cell.length_b   1.000
_cell.length_c   1.000
_cell.angle_alpha   90.00
_cell.angle_beta   90.00
_cell.angle_gamma   90.00
#
_symmetry.space_group_name_H-M   'P 1'
#
loop_
_entity.id
_entity.type
_entity.pdbx_description
1 polymer ?
#
loop_
_entity_poly.entity_id
_entity_poly.type
_entity_poly.pdbx_seq_one_letter_code
_entity_poly.pdbx_strand_id
1 'polypeptide(L)'
;AHRLPVRPLVSRGQICHRAKGYMNPNVFVKCSTRISHRGRVLFSSSPSPISHQHGTLRRLPEGTEEPATTPASPGLSVMVFGSGIYGEMCRGDYTGSKEPNPVPASLFQNSNLSTLPDDVYVTKVGAGWANSYAVMSDSSVFMWGWTHDHRTSISCAMTYRRAPRLLRLLQRSSILGTLGFQSGLTRPKLLAGVDNVRDFASGAGWSAAVSNDGQVFTVGDGFYGQLGHGVNTTFIETPLPIRSNNARAYGYENVGVKQVSCGFTHTLILANDGEVYSCGRLDCFAIGIGNPDDHFAENILDVSTRPQSLSYWHQRLDRINATPMGPVIKVSTGRNISAFLDNDGQVWTCGKNGSGALGTGNFVSQPFPVKLEGRFDGEKVVDIVCGHYHMAALTESGRLFTWGISNHGQCGRPPRSGILNPEAKANSFPDGRMAIYTHEPTHILPTLTGRAVFAGPHHTALITDQGHCVVVGGSSTDADAYLPKLPFGSKKINSIGFGLSHGVALSHDDGGVLPSTLNDLNDGVKDELQNRRQQGAFDHFIID
;
A
#
# COMPACT_ATOMS: atom_id res chain seq x y z
N ALA A 1 18.32 70.77 29.82
CA ALA A 1 18.83 69.42 29.53
C ALA A 1 18.01 68.83 28.38
N HIS A 2 18.31 69.22 27.14
CA HIS A 2 19.13 68.47 26.17
C HIS A 2 18.45 67.22 25.55
N ARG A 3 18.11 67.39 24.27
CA ARG A 3 18.30 66.48 23.11
C ARG A 3 17.31 65.32 22.86
N LEU A 4 16.40 65.54 21.90
CA LEU A 4 16.20 64.65 20.72
C LEU A 4 17.52 64.58 19.90
N PRO A 5 17.78 63.67 18.91
CA PRO A 5 16.87 62.90 18.01
C PRO A 5 17.34 61.43 17.75
N VAL A 6 16.76 60.54 16.93
CA VAL A 6 16.86 60.43 15.44
C VAL A 6 16.06 59.19 14.97
N ARG A 7 15.26 59.33 13.89
CA ARG A 7 14.82 58.24 12.97
C ARG A 7 15.83 58.11 11.81
N PRO A 8 15.96 56.95 11.16
CA PRO A 8 15.42 56.79 9.79
C PRO A 8 14.79 55.39 9.56
N LEU A 9 13.60 55.24 8.94
CA LEU A 9 13.23 55.33 7.51
C LEU A 9 13.66 54.13 6.63
N VAL A 10 12.64 53.33 6.24
CA VAL A 10 12.32 52.82 4.87
C VAL A 10 13.24 51.69 4.32
N SER A 11 12.71 50.52 3.97
CA SER A 11 11.98 50.33 2.71
C SER A 11 11.01 49.13 2.65
N ARG A 12 10.11 49.24 1.67
CA ARG A 12 8.92 48.45 1.37
C ARG A 12 9.22 47.03 0.87
N GLY A 13 8.24 46.14 1.09
CA GLY A 13 8.04 44.93 0.29
C GLY A 13 6.82 44.13 0.75
N GLN A 14 5.63 44.44 0.21
CA GLN A 14 4.47 43.55 0.28
C GLN A 14 4.79 42.24 -0.43
N ILE A 15 4.66 41.09 0.26
CA ILE A 15 4.20 39.84 -0.35
C ILE A 15 3.23 39.19 0.63
N CYS A 16 1.99 39.02 0.18
CA CYS A 16 0.96 38.26 0.89
C CYS A 16 1.36 36.78 0.95
N HIS A 17 1.46 36.20 2.14
CA HIS A 17 1.20 34.77 2.33
C HIS A 17 0.19 34.57 3.46
N ARG A 18 -1.05 34.35 3.04
CA ARG A 18 -2.15 33.87 3.86
C ARG A 18 -1.98 32.35 3.98
N ALA A 19 -1.58 31.89 5.16
CA ALA A 19 -1.73 30.48 5.56
C ALA A 19 -2.13 30.47 7.05
N LYS A 20 -3.42 30.70 7.31
CA LYS A 20 -4.00 30.41 8.62
C LYS A 20 -4.09 28.89 8.75
N GLY A 21 -3.13 28.29 9.43
CA GLY A 21 -3.31 26.97 10.02
C GLY A 21 -4.35 27.08 11.12
N TYR A 22 -5.48 26.38 10.97
CA TYR A 22 -6.44 26.22 12.04
C TYR A 22 -5.83 25.31 13.11
N MET A 23 -5.31 25.93 14.17
CA MET A 23 -4.99 25.28 15.43
C MET A 23 -6.29 24.91 16.14
N ASN A 24 -6.36 23.67 16.62
CA ASN A 24 -7.28 23.30 17.71
C ASN A 24 -6.51 23.50 19.03
N PRO A 25 -6.88 24.47 19.89
CA PRO A 25 -6.27 24.64 21.19
C PRO A 25 -7.18 23.97 22.22
N ASN A 26 -7.07 22.65 22.42
CA ASN A 26 -7.56 21.95 23.62
C ASN A 26 -7.23 20.45 23.58
N VAL A 27 -5.96 20.07 23.64
CA VAL A 27 -5.52 18.78 24.21
C VAL A 27 -4.13 18.97 24.84
N PHE A 28 -4.09 19.57 26.04
CA PHE A 28 -2.95 19.42 26.93
C PHE A 28 -3.24 18.25 27.87
N VAL A 29 -2.74 17.05 27.53
CA VAL A 29 -2.58 16.01 28.54
C VAL A 29 -1.38 16.41 29.40
N LYS A 30 -1.65 16.96 30.58
CA LYS A 30 -0.66 17.12 31.65
C LYS A 30 -0.21 15.72 32.11
N CYS A 31 0.91 15.22 31.59
CA CYS A 31 1.69 14.22 32.31
C CYS A 31 2.46 14.95 33.42
N SER A 32 1.91 14.96 34.63
CA SER A 32 2.62 15.40 35.83
C SER A 32 3.59 14.30 36.28
N THR A 33 4.86 14.40 35.94
CA THR A 33 5.93 13.65 36.58
C THR A 33 6.24 14.29 37.94
N ARG A 34 5.71 13.71 39.02
CA ARG A 34 6.24 13.96 40.38
C ARG A 34 7.57 13.22 40.51
N ILE A 35 8.64 13.99 40.60
CA ILE A 35 9.93 13.51 41.10
C ILE A 35 9.83 13.47 42.63
N SER A 36 9.84 12.29 43.24
CA SER A 36 10.12 12.16 44.67
C SER A 36 11.47 11.50 44.88
N HIS A 37 12.36 12.24 45.52
CA HIS A 37 13.67 11.79 45.97
C HIS A 37 13.59 10.82 47.16
N ARG A 38 14.59 9.92 47.21
CA ARG A 38 15.13 9.13 48.34
C ARG A 38 14.51 7.75 48.60
N GLY A 39 15.34 6.74 48.38
CA GLY A 39 15.25 5.38 48.94
C GLY A 39 16.39 4.51 48.42
N ARG A 40 17.56 4.56 49.06
CA ARG A 40 18.68 3.60 48.86
C ARG A 40 18.24 2.20 49.32
N VAL A 41 18.56 1.16 48.55
CA VAL A 41 18.92 -0.16 49.11
C VAL A 41 20.05 -0.78 48.27
N LEU A 42 21.00 -1.38 48.99
CA LEU A 42 22.35 -1.80 48.62
C LEU A 42 22.39 -3.12 47.82
N PHE A 43 23.44 -3.27 47.01
CA PHE A 43 23.92 -4.55 46.48
C PHE A 43 24.63 -5.35 47.58
N SER A 44 24.44 -6.68 47.59
CA SER A 44 25.39 -7.63 48.18
C SER A 44 25.49 -8.90 47.34
N SER A 45 26.71 -9.40 47.23
CA SER A 45 27.21 -10.38 46.27
C SER A 45 27.38 -11.81 46.83
N SER A 46 27.20 -12.80 45.93
CA SER A 46 27.93 -14.11 45.77
C SER A 46 27.73 -15.25 46.80
N PRO A 47 28.08 -16.55 46.51
CA PRO A 47 28.31 -17.30 45.24
C PRO A 47 27.59 -18.70 45.15
N SER A 48 27.79 -19.39 44.00
CA SER A 48 27.38 -20.73 43.45
C SER A 48 27.61 -21.99 44.35
N PRO A 49 27.31 -23.30 44.02
CA PRO A 49 27.46 -23.99 42.69
C PRO A 49 26.54 -25.21 42.30
N ILE A 50 26.50 -25.47 40.98
CA ILE A 50 26.64 -26.74 40.20
C ILE A 50 26.06 -28.08 40.73
N SER A 51 25.31 -28.79 39.87
CA SER A 51 25.50 -30.24 39.67
C SER A 51 25.42 -30.61 38.18
N HIS A 52 26.48 -31.25 37.68
CA HIS A 52 26.56 -31.92 36.38
C HIS A 52 26.38 -33.42 36.60
N GLN A 53 25.66 -34.11 35.71
CA GLN A 53 25.94 -35.51 35.42
C GLN A 53 26.15 -35.69 33.91
N HIS A 54 27.29 -36.30 33.59
CA HIS A 54 27.69 -36.73 32.26
C HIS A 54 27.00 -38.04 31.89
N GLY A 55 26.55 -38.14 30.63
CA GLY A 55 26.06 -39.38 30.02
C GLY A 55 26.34 -39.39 28.51
N THR A 56 27.53 -39.90 28.18
CA THR A 56 27.96 -40.61 26.95
C THR A 56 27.16 -40.49 25.63
N LEU A 57 27.88 -40.04 24.60
CA LEU A 57 27.58 -40.10 23.17
C LEU A 57 27.20 -41.51 22.67
N ARG A 58 26.07 -41.62 21.97
CA ARG A 58 25.78 -42.67 20.98
C ARG A 58 25.40 -42.01 19.65
N ARG A 59 26.21 -42.24 18.61
CA ARG A 59 25.81 -42.12 17.19
C ARG A 59 24.85 -43.26 16.86
N LEU A 60 23.84 -43.01 16.01
CA LEU A 60 23.17 -43.92 15.04
C LEU A 60 22.04 -43.10 14.34
N PRO A 61 21.56 -43.46 13.13
CA PRO A 61 22.23 -43.55 11.83
C PRO A 61 21.61 -42.58 10.78
N GLU A 62 22.29 -42.44 9.64
CA GLU A 62 21.73 -41.86 8.41
C GLU A 62 20.54 -42.67 7.88
N GLY A 63 19.56 -41.97 7.29
CA GLY A 63 18.59 -42.55 6.35
C GLY A 63 17.25 -42.97 6.95
N THR A 64 16.25 -42.09 6.87
CA THR A 64 14.89 -42.49 6.50
C THR A 64 14.32 -41.35 5.63
N GLU A 65 14.09 -41.65 4.36
CA GLU A 65 13.29 -40.81 3.46
C GLU A 65 11.90 -40.66 4.10
N GLU A 66 11.45 -39.42 4.33
CA GLU A 66 10.04 -39.17 4.60
C GLU A 66 9.26 -39.41 3.29
N PRO A 67 8.14 -40.14 3.34
CA PRO A 67 7.42 -40.51 2.14
C PRO A 67 6.77 -39.26 1.52
N ALA A 68 7.14 -38.99 0.27
CA ALA A 68 6.29 -38.22 -0.62
C ALA A 68 4.94 -38.93 -0.74
N THR A 69 3.85 -38.23 -0.41
CA THR A 69 2.55 -38.18 -1.11
C THR A 69 1.45 -37.67 -0.17
N THR A 70 1.14 -36.38 -0.26
CA THR A 70 -0.18 -35.84 0.12
C THR A 70 -0.87 -35.38 -1.17
N PRO A 71 -2.10 -35.83 -1.46
CA PRO A 71 -2.80 -35.44 -2.68
C PRO A 71 -3.50 -34.07 -2.50
N ALA A 72 -3.02 -33.10 -3.29
CA ALA A 72 -3.71 -31.99 -3.94
C ALA A 72 -4.87 -31.27 -3.21
N SER A 73 -4.54 -30.26 -2.40
CA SER A 73 -5.23 -28.96 -2.53
C SER A 73 -4.85 -28.37 -3.91
N PRO A 74 -5.63 -27.47 -4.54
CA PRO A 74 -5.35 -27.05 -5.91
C PRO A 74 -4.09 -26.18 -5.96
N GLY A 75 -2.90 -26.78 -6.07
CA GLY A 75 -1.59 -26.24 -6.46
C GLY A 75 -1.08 -24.91 -5.87
N LEU A 76 -1.84 -24.20 -5.04
CA LEU A 76 -1.62 -22.79 -4.78
C LEU A 76 -0.77 -22.54 -3.54
N SER A 77 0.50 -22.18 -3.71
CA SER A 77 1.41 -21.82 -2.62
C SER A 77 1.48 -20.30 -2.40
N VAL A 78 1.44 -19.88 -1.14
CA VAL A 78 1.74 -18.49 -0.76
C VAL A 78 3.25 -18.30 -0.75
N MET A 79 3.74 -17.29 -1.46
CA MET A 79 5.15 -16.90 -1.52
C MET A 79 5.36 -15.51 -0.93
N VAL A 80 6.43 -15.33 -0.18
CA VAL A 80 6.79 -14.05 0.46
C VAL A 80 8.24 -13.67 0.18
N PHE A 81 8.50 -12.37 0.06
CA PHE A 81 9.83 -11.80 -0.15
C PHE A 81 9.92 -10.37 0.37
N GLY A 82 11.14 -9.89 0.54
CA GLY A 82 11.50 -8.57 1.05
C GLY A 82 11.87 -8.58 2.53
N SER A 83 11.49 -7.52 3.23
CA SER A 83 11.80 -7.29 4.63
C SER A 83 10.91 -8.12 5.57
N GLY A 84 11.47 -8.59 6.68
CA GLY A 84 10.74 -9.27 7.76
C GLY A 84 10.70 -8.48 9.07
N ILE A 85 11.08 -7.20 9.08
CA ILE A 85 11.26 -6.40 10.31
C ILE A 85 10.01 -6.30 11.19
N TYR A 86 8.82 -6.43 10.60
CA TYR A 86 7.53 -6.45 11.30
C TYR A 86 6.83 -7.82 11.20
N GLY A 87 7.53 -8.88 10.78
CA GLY A 87 6.96 -10.21 10.62
C GLY A 87 6.19 -10.41 9.31
N GLU A 88 6.38 -9.54 8.32
CA GLU A 88 5.67 -9.55 7.03
C GLU A 88 5.94 -10.80 6.20
N MET A 89 7.00 -11.55 6.53
CA MET A 89 7.38 -12.79 5.86
C MET A 89 6.53 -13.99 6.30
N CYS A 90 5.80 -13.94 7.43
CA CYS A 90 4.95 -15.06 7.86
C CYS A 90 5.71 -16.39 8.07
N ARG A 91 6.98 -16.36 8.51
CA ARG A 91 7.81 -17.58 8.66
C ARG A 91 8.11 -17.96 10.10
N GLY A 92 7.48 -17.29 11.07
CA GLY A 92 7.74 -17.50 12.49
C GLY A 92 8.96 -16.76 13.04
N ASP A 93 9.67 -15.99 12.20
CA ASP A 93 10.77 -15.12 12.58
C ASP A 93 10.66 -13.75 11.88
N TYR A 94 11.62 -12.86 12.15
CA TYR A 94 11.71 -11.51 11.57
C TYR A 94 12.76 -11.40 10.46
N THR A 95 13.19 -12.53 9.90
CA THR A 95 14.20 -12.55 8.84
C THR A 95 13.58 -12.18 7.50
N GLY A 96 14.20 -11.25 6.79
CA GLY A 96 13.82 -10.93 5.42
C GLY A 96 14.50 -11.86 4.42
N SER A 97 13.98 -11.90 3.20
CA SER A 97 14.58 -12.65 2.08
C SER A 97 14.43 -11.88 0.77
N LYS A 98 15.50 -11.76 -0.01
CA LYS A 98 15.42 -11.15 -1.34
C LYS A 98 14.69 -12.03 -2.35
N GLU A 99 14.76 -13.35 -2.15
CA GLU A 99 14.14 -14.34 -3.03
C GLU A 99 12.75 -14.73 -2.49
N PRO A 100 11.78 -15.00 -3.38
CA PRO A 100 10.49 -15.56 -2.96
C PRO A 100 10.62 -16.90 -2.27
N ASN A 101 10.02 -17.00 -1.09
CA ASN A 101 10.01 -18.21 -0.27
C ASN A 101 8.58 -18.67 0.00
N PRO A 102 8.29 -19.97 -0.06
CA PRO A 102 6.97 -20.49 0.30
C PRO A 102 6.69 -20.29 1.80
N VAL A 103 5.44 -19.95 2.12
CA VAL A 103 4.91 -19.94 3.49
C VAL A 103 4.34 -21.33 3.79
N PRO A 104 4.81 -22.03 4.82
CA PRO A 104 4.26 -23.33 5.19
C PRO A 104 2.76 -23.25 5.52
N ALA A 105 1.94 -24.09 4.88
CA ALA A 105 0.51 -24.16 5.13
C ALA A 105 0.18 -24.44 6.62
N SER A 106 1.05 -25.18 7.30
CA SER A 106 0.94 -25.49 8.73
C SER A 106 0.98 -24.26 9.66
N LEU A 107 1.41 -23.10 9.17
CA LEU A 107 1.39 -21.86 9.95
C LEU A 107 0.00 -21.22 10.02
N PHE A 108 -0.88 -21.51 9.05
CA PHE A 108 -2.27 -21.08 9.10
C PHE A 108 -3.02 -22.00 10.07
N GLN A 109 -3.27 -21.51 11.28
CA GLN A 109 -3.93 -22.28 12.34
C GLN A 109 -5.04 -21.45 12.97
N ASN A 110 -6.12 -22.12 13.37
CA ASN A 110 -7.21 -21.52 14.13
C ASN A 110 -7.07 -21.97 15.60
N SER A 111 -7.45 -21.14 16.58
CA SER A 111 -7.39 -21.51 18.01
C SER A 111 -8.16 -22.79 18.34
N ASN A 112 -9.11 -23.19 17.49
CA ASN A 112 -9.93 -24.40 17.65
C ASN A 112 -9.42 -25.59 16.82
N LEU A 113 -8.45 -25.40 15.91
CA LEU A 113 -7.93 -26.43 15.00
C LEU A 113 -6.41 -26.31 14.89
N SER A 114 -5.68 -27.37 15.25
CA SER A 114 -4.20 -27.40 15.19
C SER A 114 -3.65 -27.23 13.77
N THR A 115 -4.46 -27.47 12.74
CA THR A 115 -4.17 -27.29 11.31
C THR A 115 -5.44 -26.90 10.57
N LEU A 116 -5.34 -26.20 9.43
CA LEU A 116 -6.48 -26.00 8.54
C LEU A 116 -7.03 -27.35 8.04
N PRO A 117 -8.35 -27.45 7.80
CA PRO A 117 -8.93 -28.56 7.04
C PRO A 117 -8.31 -28.71 5.64
N ASP A 118 -8.20 -29.93 5.14
CA ASP A 118 -7.51 -30.24 3.86
C ASP A 118 -8.16 -29.58 2.63
N ASP A 119 -9.46 -29.25 2.71
CA ASP A 119 -10.25 -28.59 1.69
C ASP A 119 -10.20 -27.05 1.74
N VAL A 120 -9.54 -26.48 2.76
CA VAL A 120 -9.39 -25.04 2.94
C VAL A 120 -8.06 -24.57 2.37
N TYR A 121 -8.11 -23.68 1.37
CA TYR A 121 -6.92 -23.18 0.67
C TYR A 121 -7.00 -21.67 0.45
N VAL A 122 -5.86 -21.04 0.13
CA VAL A 122 -5.78 -19.59 -0.10
C VAL A 122 -6.33 -19.24 -1.47
N THR A 123 -7.29 -18.33 -1.53
CA THR A 123 -7.93 -17.86 -2.78
C THR A 123 -7.40 -16.50 -3.23
N LYS A 124 -6.98 -15.66 -2.28
CA LYS A 124 -6.45 -14.32 -2.54
C LYS A 124 -5.37 -13.96 -1.52
N VAL A 125 -4.35 -13.25 -1.99
CA VAL A 125 -3.36 -12.61 -1.11
C VAL A 125 -3.29 -11.13 -1.39
N GLY A 126 -2.87 -10.35 -0.40
CA GLY A 126 -2.53 -8.95 -0.60
C GLY A 126 -1.69 -8.41 0.54
N ALA A 127 -1.17 -7.20 0.32
CA ALA A 127 -0.36 -6.50 1.30
C ALA A 127 -0.89 -5.10 1.51
N GLY A 128 -0.91 -4.68 2.77
CA GLY A 128 -0.93 -3.26 3.13
C GLY A 128 0.49 -2.75 3.29
N TRP A 129 0.67 -1.63 4.00
CA TRP A 129 1.97 -0.97 4.07
C TRP A 129 3.07 -1.82 4.75
N ALA A 130 2.75 -2.46 5.87
CA ALA A 130 3.65 -3.31 6.66
C ALA A 130 2.96 -4.58 7.17
N ASN A 131 1.83 -4.93 6.58
CA ASN A 131 1.06 -6.13 6.89
C ASN A 131 0.67 -6.83 5.60
N SER A 132 0.33 -8.10 5.73
CA SER A 132 -0.18 -8.91 4.64
C SER A 132 -1.38 -9.70 5.11
N TYR A 133 -2.17 -10.15 4.13
CA TYR A 133 -3.34 -10.96 4.38
C TYR A 133 -3.50 -12.06 3.35
N ALA A 134 -4.21 -13.10 3.74
CA ALA A 134 -4.70 -14.16 2.89
C ALA A 134 -6.21 -14.35 3.14
N VAL A 135 -6.99 -14.40 2.07
CA VAL A 135 -8.40 -14.82 2.10
C VAL A 135 -8.43 -16.29 1.71
N MET A 136 -9.19 -17.07 2.47
CA MET A 136 -9.29 -18.52 2.35
C MET A 136 -10.54 -18.91 1.56
N SER A 137 -10.64 -20.16 1.10
CA SER A 137 -11.80 -20.71 0.37
C SER A 137 -13.06 -20.82 1.24
N ASP A 138 -12.91 -20.96 2.55
CA ASP A 138 -13.99 -20.89 3.53
C ASP A 138 -14.40 -19.45 3.90
N SER A 139 -13.89 -18.46 3.16
CA SER A 139 -14.13 -17.03 3.38
C SER A 139 -13.58 -16.49 4.71
N SER A 140 -12.68 -17.21 5.38
CA SER A 140 -11.90 -16.69 6.51
C SER A 140 -10.72 -15.83 6.04
N VAL A 141 -10.24 -14.93 6.90
CA VAL A 141 -9.10 -14.05 6.60
C VAL A 141 -8.01 -14.21 7.64
N PHE A 142 -6.80 -14.49 7.17
CA PHE A 142 -5.59 -14.49 7.98
C PHE A 142 -4.77 -13.24 7.74
N MET A 143 -4.19 -12.68 8.80
CA MET A 143 -3.35 -11.49 8.74
C MET A 143 -2.04 -11.71 9.49
N TRP A 144 -0.96 -11.12 8.98
CA TRP A 144 0.35 -11.11 9.63
C TRP A 144 1.10 -9.81 9.31
N GLY A 145 2.28 -9.64 9.90
CA GLY A 145 3.01 -8.38 9.86
C GLY A 145 2.54 -7.41 10.96
N TRP A 146 2.69 -6.11 10.74
CA TRP A 146 2.25 -5.09 11.68
C TRP A 146 0.72 -4.95 11.66
N THR A 147 0.04 -5.71 12.52
CA THR A 147 -1.43 -5.73 12.61
C THR A 147 -1.99 -4.72 13.62
N HIS A 148 -3.30 -4.51 13.53
CA HIS A 148 -4.12 -3.48 14.19
C HIS A 148 -4.33 -3.70 15.70
N ASP A 149 -3.26 -3.76 16.49
CA ASP A 149 -3.33 -3.86 17.96
C ASP A 149 -2.93 -2.52 18.61
N HIS A 150 -3.67 -2.08 19.63
CA HIS A 150 -3.38 -0.85 20.39
C HIS A 150 -1.96 -0.84 21.01
N ARG A 151 -1.37 -2.01 21.25
CA ARG A 151 -0.01 -2.19 21.81
C ARG A 151 1.09 -1.98 20.78
N THR A 152 0.74 -2.07 19.50
CA THR A 152 1.65 -1.95 18.36
C THR A 152 1.38 -0.65 17.60
N SER A 153 0.23 -0.01 17.82
CA SER A 153 -0.26 1.15 17.08
C SER A 153 0.40 2.47 17.46
N ILE A 154 1.67 2.65 17.13
CA ILE A 154 2.10 3.99 16.70
C ILE A 154 1.66 4.12 15.24
N SER A 155 0.45 4.63 15.02
CA SER A 155 -0.15 4.87 13.70
C SER A 155 0.90 5.19 12.63
N CYS A 156 0.93 4.45 11.51
CA CYS A 156 1.83 4.70 10.38
C CYS A 156 1.74 6.16 9.89
N ALA A 157 0.56 6.78 10.06
CA ALA A 157 0.32 8.19 9.81
C ALA A 157 0.99 9.12 10.86
N MET A 158 0.99 8.73 12.14
CA MET A 158 1.71 9.46 13.20
C MET A 158 3.23 9.32 13.08
N THR A 159 3.75 8.14 12.72
CA THR A 159 5.19 7.88 12.58
C THR A 159 5.83 8.74 11.50
N TYR A 160 5.17 8.98 10.37
CA TYR A 160 5.77 9.78 9.29
C TYR A 160 5.72 11.29 9.54
N ARG A 161 4.75 11.80 10.31
CA ARG A 161 4.59 13.25 10.58
C ARG A 161 5.19 13.74 11.89
N ARG A 162 5.18 12.93 12.96
CA ARG A 162 5.55 13.38 14.32
C ARG A 162 6.75 12.64 14.93
N ALA A 163 7.25 11.56 14.33
CA ALA A 163 8.42 10.88 14.88
C ALA A 163 9.67 11.77 14.78
N PRO A 164 10.35 12.06 15.91
CA PRO A 164 11.68 12.66 15.89
C PRO A 164 12.60 11.86 14.97
N ARG A 165 13.59 12.50 14.33
CA ARG A 165 14.55 11.81 13.45
C ARG A 165 15.16 10.58 14.11
N LEU A 166 15.41 10.64 15.41
CA LEU A 166 15.91 9.53 16.22
C LEU A 166 14.97 8.33 16.25
N LEU A 167 13.66 8.52 16.40
CA LEU A 167 12.70 7.40 16.40
C LEU A 167 12.60 6.74 15.01
N ARG A 168 12.68 7.54 13.93
CA ARG A 168 12.76 6.99 12.56
C ARG A 168 14.07 6.25 12.28
N LEU A 169 15.18 6.71 12.86
CA LEU A 169 16.47 6.03 12.79
C LEU A 169 16.45 4.73 13.59
N LEU A 170 15.88 4.74 14.80
CA LEU A 170 15.71 3.58 15.67
C LEU A 170 14.72 2.53 15.13
N GLN A 171 13.77 2.93 14.27
CA GLN A 171 12.89 2.02 13.55
C GLN A 171 13.55 1.39 12.33
N ARG A 172 14.55 2.06 11.74
CA ARG A 172 15.33 1.55 10.60
C ARG A 172 16.48 0.66 11.04
N SER A 173 17.06 0.94 12.21
CA SER A 173 17.98 0.02 12.84
C SER A 173 17.15 -1.01 13.60
N SER A 174 17.44 -2.29 13.44
CA SER A 174 16.80 -3.41 14.16
C SER A 174 16.90 -3.33 15.70
N ILE A 175 17.41 -2.23 16.26
CA ILE A 175 17.61 -1.90 17.67
C ILE A 175 16.31 -1.91 18.46
N LEU A 176 15.17 -1.50 17.90
CA LEU A 176 13.87 -1.64 18.58
C LEU A 176 13.50 -3.11 18.82
N GLY A 177 13.91 -4.02 17.93
CA GLY A 177 13.78 -5.46 18.11
C GLY A 177 14.64 -5.99 19.26
N THR A 178 15.83 -5.41 19.48
CA THR A 178 16.73 -5.75 20.62
C THR A 178 16.22 -5.21 21.96
N LEU A 179 15.38 -4.17 21.94
CA LEU A 179 14.77 -3.55 23.13
C LEU A 179 13.40 -4.14 23.48
N GLY A 180 12.96 -5.22 22.82
CA GLY A 180 11.68 -5.88 23.11
C GLY A 180 10.44 -5.20 22.51
N PHE A 181 10.60 -4.20 21.64
CA PHE A 181 9.50 -3.59 20.88
C PHE A 181 9.21 -4.37 19.57
N GLN A 182 9.23 -5.70 19.65
CA GLN A 182 8.79 -6.57 18.56
C GLN A 182 7.26 -6.54 18.50
N SER A 183 6.71 -5.87 17.49
CA SER A 183 5.30 -5.43 17.49
C SER A 183 4.47 -5.98 16.31
N GLY A 184 5.01 -6.91 15.54
CA GLY A 184 4.30 -7.50 14.41
C GLY A 184 4.16 -9.02 14.54
N LEU A 185 3.13 -9.57 13.90
CA LEU A 185 2.85 -10.99 13.91
C LEU A 185 3.73 -11.70 12.88
N THR A 186 4.65 -12.56 13.33
CA THR A 186 5.49 -13.41 12.46
C THR A 186 4.77 -14.67 11.98
N ARG A 187 3.57 -14.92 12.50
CA ARG A 187 2.68 -16.04 12.14
C ARG A 187 1.31 -15.47 11.79
N PRO A 188 0.57 -16.11 10.87
CA PRO A 188 -0.74 -15.64 10.47
C PRO A 188 -1.72 -15.81 11.63
N LYS A 189 -2.53 -14.78 11.86
CA LYS A 189 -3.60 -14.76 12.86
C LYS A 189 -4.93 -14.61 12.15
N LEU A 190 -5.89 -15.44 12.54
CA LEU A 190 -7.28 -15.33 12.07
C LEU A 190 -7.87 -13.98 12.49
N LEU A 191 -8.45 -13.26 11.53
CA LEU A 191 -9.21 -12.04 11.78
C LEU A 191 -10.59 -12.42 12.34
N ALA A 192 -10.73 -12.35 13.66
CA ALA A 192 -12.01 -12.57 14.31
C ALA A 192 -12.97 -11.37 14.12
N GLY A 193 -14.28 -11.64 14.17
CA GLY A 193 -15.32 -10.61 14.15
C GLY A 193 -15.89 -10.26 12.78
N VAL A 194 -15.40 -10.90 11.70
CA VAL A 194 -16.03 -10.86 10.37
C VAL A 194 -16.01 -12.27 9.80
N ASP A 195 -17.19 -12.80 9.50
CA ASP A 195 -17.35 -14.09 8.84
C ASP A 195 -17.70 -13.86 7.36
N ASN A 196 -17.49 -14.89 6.54
CA ASN A 196 -17.94 -14.89 5.14
C ASN A 196 -17.36 -13.74 4.30
N VAL A 197 -16.05 -13.46 4.40
CA VAL A 197 -15.40 -12.37 3.66
C VAL A 197 -15.24 -12.71 2.18
N ARG A 198 -15.77 -11.84 1.30
CA ARG A 198 -15.59 -11.93 -0.16
C ARG A 198 -14.49 -11.05 -0.72
N ASP A 199 -14.27 -9.89 -0.11
CA ASP A 199 -13.19 -8.99 -0.51
C ASP A 199 -12.52 -8.38 0.73
N PHE A 200 -11.24 -8.10 0.60
CA PHE A 200 -10.42 -7.57 1.68
C PHE A 200 -9.35 -6.63 1.13
N ALA A 201 -9.09 -5.55 1.84
CA ALA A 201 -8.03 -4.60 1.54
C ALA A 201 -7.33 -4.14 2.82
N SER A 202 -6.03 -3.87 2.71
CA SER A 202 -5.21 -3.36 3.81
C SER A 202 -4.51 -2.07 3.39
N GLY A 203 -4.63 -1.05 4.22
CA GLY A 203 -3.99 0.25 4.02
C GLY A 203 -2.77 0.43 4.91
N ALA A 204 -2.48 1.68 5.27
CA ALA A 204 -1.37 2.04 6.15
C ALA A 204 -1.75 1.98 7.64
N GLY A 205 -1.99 0.77 8.16
CA GLY A 205 -2.34 0.54 9.56
C GLY A 205 -3.85 0.44 9.84
N TRP A 206 -4.65 0.15 8.80
CA TRP A 206 -6.03 -0.30 8.92
C TRP A 206 -6.36 -1.28 7.80
N SER A 207 -7.50 -1.95 7.91
CA SER A 207 -8.04 -2.83 6.88
C SER A 207 -9.54 -2.66 6.76
N ALA A 208 -10.06 -3.03 5.60
CA ALA A 208 -11.48 -3.16 5.34
C ALA A 208 -11.78 -4.56 4.79
N ALA A 209 -12.90 -5.12 5.25
CA ALA A 209 -13.44 -6.40 4.80
C ALA A 209 -14.84 -6.17 4.25
N VAL A 210 -15.18 -6.95 3.23
CA VAL A 210 -16.51 -7.03 2.64
C VAL A 210 -17.02 -8.43 2.89
N SER A 211 -18.16 -8.56 3.55
CA SER A 211 -18.83 -9.86 3.74
C SER A 211 -19.66 -10.27 2.51
N ASN A 212 -20.04 -11.55 2.44
CA ASN A 212 -20.84 -12.12 1.35
C ASN A 212 -22.23 -11.47 1.22
N ASP A 213 -22.79 -10.94 2.30
CA ASP A 213 -24.04 -10.16 2.31
C ASP A 213 -23.84 -8.69 1.87
N GLY A 214 -22.61 -8.30 1.54
CA GLY A 214 -22.28 -6.98 1.01
C GLY A 214 -22.09 -5.88 2.06
N GLN A 215 -22.00 -6.22 3.36
CA GLN A 215 -21.62 -5.26 4.40
C GLN A 215 -20.12 -4.99 4.40
N VAL A 216 -19.72 -3.83 4.90
CA VAL A 216 -18.31 -3.42 5.01
C VAL A 216 -17.93 -3.27 6.46
N PHE A 217 -16.82 -3.88 6.85
CA PHE A 217 -16.24 -3.80 8.18
C PHE A 217 -14.87 -3.13 8.10
N THR A 218 -14.54 -2.29 9.06
CA THR A 218 -13.22 -1.64 9.13
C THR A 218 -12.58 -1.86 10.51
N VAL A 219 -11.25 -1.95 10.53
CA VAL A 219 -10.44 -2.21 11.73
C VAL A 219 -9.10 -1.48 11.63
N GLY A 220 -8.54 -1.02 12.74
CA GLY A 220 -7.26 -0.35 12.84
C GLY A 220 -7.34 1.16 13.05
N ASP A 221 -6.41 1.91 12.48
CA ASP A 221 -6.29 3.36 12.68
C ASP A 221 -7.34 4.17 11.90
N GLY A 222 -7.98 5.12 12.59
CA GLY A 222 -9.00 6.02 12.05
C GLY A 222 -8.63 7.50 12.11
N PHE A 223 -7.34 7.83 12.27
CA PHE A 223 -6.89 9.21 12.51
C PHE A 223 -7.35 10.23 11.46
N TYR A 224 -7.51 9.80 10.21
CA TYR A 224 -8.00 10.61 9.09
C TYR A 224 -9.49 10.41 8.78
N GLY A 225 -10.21 9.59 9.55
CA GLY A 225 -11.59 9.19 9.21
C GLY A 225 -11.68 8.09 8.17
N GLN A 226 -10.56 7.47 7.79
CA GLN A 226 -10.47 6.45 6.74
C GLN A 226 -11.24 5.16 7.07
N LEU A 227 -11.62 4.99 8.35
CA LEU A 227 -12.45 3.87 8.79
C LEU A 227 -13.94 4.12 8.53
N GLY A 228 -14.40 5.34 8.26
CA GLY A 228 -15.80 5.62 7.90
C GLY A 228 -16.79 5.73 9.08
N HIS A 229 -16.35 5.80 10.33
CA HIS A 229 -17.24 5.80 11.51
C HIS A 229 -17.60 7.19 12.05
N GLY A 230 -17.17 8.26 11.40
CA GLY A 230 -17.36 9.63 11.88
C GLY A 230 -16.20 10.16 12.73
N VAL A 231 -16.34 11.41 13.18
CA VAL A 231 -15.25 12.26 13.71
C VAL A 231 -14.60 11.80 15.02
N ASN A 232 -15.24 10.91 15.78
CA ASN A 232 -14.78 10.51 17.11
C ASN A 232 -14.03 9.16 17.13
N THR A 233 -13.90 8.51 15.98
CA THR A 233 -13.35 7.16 15.90
C THR A 233 -11.90 7.18 15.42
N THR A 234 -10.96 7.16 16.37
CA THR A 234 -9.53 7.22 16.08
C THR A 234 -8.88 5.85 15.95
N PHE A 235 -9.48 4.80 16.51
CA PHE A 235 -8.98 3.43 16.44
C PHE A 235 -10.11 2.41 16.65
N ILE A 236 -10.05 1.28 15.96
CA ILE A 236 -10.96 0.14 16.11
C ILE A 236 -10.13 -1.12 16.25
N GLU A 237 -10.29 -1.83 17.37
CA GLU A 237 -9.51 -3.04 17.67
C GLU A 237 -10.11 -4.30 17.04
N THR A 238 -11.44 -4.40 17.02
CA THR A 238 -12.17 -5.51 16.41
C THR A 238 -13.01 -4.99 15.26
N PRO A 239 -13.01 -5.65 14.08
CA PRO A 239 -13.76 -5.18 12.92
C PRO A 239 -15.19 -4.74 13.25
N LEU A 240 -15.53 -3.52 12.82
CA LEU A 240 -16.81 -2.89 13.09
C LEU A 240 -17.50 -2.55 11.77
N PRO A 241 -18.79 -2.89 11.58
CA PRO A 241 -19.50 -2.56 10.36
C PRO A 241 -19.68 -1.04 10.25
N ILE A 242 -19.45 -0.51 9.06
CA ILE A 242 -19.67 0.90 8.73
C ILE A 242 -21.06 1.07 8.10
N ARG A 243 -21.64 2.26 8.27
CA ARG A 243 -22.88 2.68 7.60
C ARG A 243 -22.60 3.91 6.76
N SER A 244 -23.24 4.02 5.61
CA SER A 244 -23.28 5.25 4.83
C SER A 244 -23.99 6.34 5.64
N ASN A 245 -23.53 7.59 5.55
CA ASN A 245 -24.14 8.69 6.31
C ASN A 245 -25.51 9.12 5.75
N ASN A 246 -26.00 8.44 4.72
CA ASN A 246 -27.19 8.86 4.00
C ASN A 246 -28.43 8.32 4.72
N ALA A 247 -29.11 9.21 5.43
CA ALA A 247 -30.50 9.04 5.89
C ALA A 247 -31.52 8.93 4.73
N ARG A 248 -31.11 8.42 3.56
CA ARG A 248 -31.92 8.29 2.34
C ARG A 248 -31.67 6.93 1.71
N ALA A 249 -32.67 6.42 1.01
CA ALA A 249 -32.79 5.09 0.38
C ALA A 249 -31.68 4.67 -0.63
N TYR A 250 -30.53 5.35 -0.66
CA TYR A 250 -29.43 5.22 -1.63
C TYR A 250 -28.07 4.97 -0.96
N GLY A 251 -28.07 4.34 0.23
CA GLY A 251 -26.86 3.83 0.84
C GLY A 251 -26.41 2.51 0.20
N TYR A 252 -25.11 2.21 0.22
CA TYR A 252 -24.61 0.92 -0.29
C TYR A 252 -25.20 -0.27 0.46
N GLU A 253 -25.80 -0.07 1.64
CA GLU A 253 -26.48 -1.11 2.42
C GLU A 253 -27.64 -1.77 1.67
N ASN A 254 -28.26 -1.09 0.71
CA ASN A 254 -29.38 -1.65 -0.06
C ASN A 254 -28.94 -2.46 -1.28
N VAL A 255 -27.75 -2.19 -1.81
CA VAL A 255 -27.23 -2.80 -3.04
C VAL A 255 -26.09 -3.79 -2.77
N GLY A 256 -25.43 -3.68 -1.62
CA GLY A 256 -24.24 -4.45 -1.25
C GLY A 256 -22.96 -3.91 -1.90
N VAL A 257 -21.82 -4.16 -1.26
CA VAL A 257 -20.49 -3.67 -1.71
C VAL A 257 -19.68 -4.78 -2.35
N LYS A 258 -19.24 -4.65 -3.61
CA LYS A 258 -18.40 -5.68 -4.28
C LYS A 258 -16.91 -5.59 -4.00
N GLN A 259 -16.38 -4.38 -3.80
CA GLN A 259 -14.94 -4.18 -3.65
C GLN A 259 -14.65 -3.06 -2.64
N VAL A 260 -13.58 -3.23 -1.87
CA VAL A 260 -12.97 -2.14 -1.07
C VAL A 260 -11.52 -1.93 -1.47
N SER A 261 -11.04 -0.69 -1.36
CA SER A 261 -9.63 -0.35 -1.53
C SER A 261 -9.19 0.59 -0.42
N CYS A 262 -8.11 0.22 0.27
CA CYS A 262 -7.57 0.96 1.41
C CYS A 262 -6.22 1.57 1.03
N GLY A 263 -6.15 2.90 1.04
CA GLY A 263 -4.94 3.65 0.73
C GLY A 263 -4.14 3.99 1.98
N PHE A 264 -3.47 5.14 1.92
CA PHE A 264 -2.69 5.69 3.04
C PHE A 264 -3.42 6.76 3.85
N THR A 265 -4.49 7.31 3.29
CA THR A 265 -5.27 8.38 3.93
C THR A 265 -6.79 8.24 3.81
N HIS A 266 -7.27 7.25 3.05
CA HIS A 266 -8.68 7.11 2.70
C HIS A 266 -9.01 5.68 2.29
N THR A 267 -10.31 5.41 2.25
CA THR A 267 -10.91 4.15 1.78
C THR A 267 -11.88 4.47 0.65
N LEU A 268 -11.87 3.64 -0.39
CA LEU A 268 -12.89 3.61 -1.44
C LEU A 268 -13.71 2.33 -1.29
N ILE A 269 -15.01 2.47 -1.49
CA ILE A 269 -16.02 1.42 -1.37
C ILE A 269 -16.79 1.41 -2.69
N LEU A 270 -16.76 0.29 -3.39
CA LEU A 270 -17.43 0.13 -4.66
C LEU A 270 -18.66 -0.77 -4.49
N ALA A 271 -19.84 -0.18 -4.69
CA ALA A 271 -21.11 -0.86 -4.60
C ALA A 271 -21.37 -1.77 -5.82
N ASN A 272 -22.30 -2.72 -5.67
CA ASN A 272 -22.67 -3.68 -6.73
C ASN A 272 -23.27 -2.97 -7.96
N ASP A 273 -23.93 -1.83 -7.77
CA ASP A 273 -24.52 -1.00 -8.84
C ASP A 273 -23.51 -0.11 -9.57
N GLY A 274 -22.25 -0.08 -9.11
CA GLY A 274 -21.18 0.73 -9.69
C GLY A 274 -21.04 2.13 -9.08
N GLU A 275 -21.83 2.48 -8.05
CA GLU A 275 -21.60 3.69 -7.28
C GLU A 275 -20.35 3.55 -6.40
N VAL A 276 -19.62 4.65 -6.23
CA VAL A 276 -18.43 4.70 -5.38
C VAL A 276 -18.69 5.58 -4.18
N TYR A 277 -18.36 5.04 -3.00
CA TYR A 277 -18.35 5.79 -1.76
C TYR A 277 -16.91 5.96 -1.27
N SER A 278 -16.62 7.09 -0.63
CA SER A 278 -15.30 7.38 -0.10
C SER A 278 -15.34 7.97 1.30
N CYS A 279 -14.32 7.69 2.10
CA CYS A 279 -14.10 8.33 3.40
C CYS A 279 -12.60 8.43 3.72
N GLY A 280 -12.25 9.40 4.55
CA GLY A 280 -10.89 9.69 4.97
C GLY A 280 -10.53 11.17 4.87
N ARG A 281 -9.27 11.40 4.51
CA ARG A 281 -8.67 12.72 4.51
C ARG A 281 -9.18 13.61 3.36
N LEU A 282 -9.79 14.75 3.68
CA LEU A 282 -10.36 15.65 2.66
C LEU A 282 -9.33 16.56 1.98
N ASP A 283 -8.34 17.11 2.71
CA ASP A 283 -7.34 18.06 2.16
C ASP A 283 -6.33 17.42 1.19
N CYS A 284 -6.45 16.11 0.92
CA CYS A 284 -5.68 15.46 -0.11
C CYS A 284 -6.46 15.20 -1.41
N PHE A 285 -7.75 15.54 -1.44
CA PHE A 285 -8.63 15.38 -2.61
C PHE A 285 -8.83 13.94 -3.10
N ALA A 286 -8.18 12.96 -2.45
CA ALA A 286 -8.21 11.56 -2.87
C ALA A 286 -9.58 10.92 -2.65
N ILE A 287 -10.41 11.49 -1.77
CA ILE A 287 -11.79 11.06 -1.60
C ILE A 287 -12.74 11.59 -2.69
N GLY A 288 -12.31 12.54 -3.53
CA GLY A 288 -13.04 12.91 -4.75
C GLY A 288 -14.37 13.64 -4.56
N ILE A 289 -14.65 14.17 -3.37
CA ILE A 289 -15.93 14.83 -3.05
C ILE A 289 -15.84 16.37 -3.04
N GLY A 290 -14.70 16.94 -3.40
CA GLY A 290 -14.52 18.39 -3.48
C GLY A 290 -13.45 19.00 -2.59
N ASN A 291 -13.37 20.33 -2.63
CA ASN A 291 -12.48 21.06 -1.74
C ASN A 291 -13.09 21.14 -0.34
N PRO A 292 -12.28 21.16 0.72
CA PRO A 292 -12.76 21.46 2.07
C PRO A 292 -13.65 22.72 2.13
N ASP A 293 -13.27 23.74 1.38
CA ASP A 293 -14.00 25.00 1.29
C ASP A 293 -15.37 24.84 0.58
N ASP A 294 -15.58 23.83 -0.26
CA ASP A 294 -16.89 23.64 -0.93
C ASP A 294 -17.98 23.14 0.04
N HIS A 295 -17.59 22.72 1.26
CA HIS A 295 -18.48 22.10 2.25
C HIS A 295 -18.85 23.03 3.42
N PHE A 296 -18.69 24.37 3.30
CA PHE A 296 -18.90 25.32 4.41
C PHE A 296 -20.26 25.23 5.14
N ALA A 297 -21.31 24.73 4.47
CA ALA A 297 -22.64 24.57 5.07
C ALA A 297 -22.78 23.30 5.94
N GLU A 298 -21.78 22.41 5.93
CA GLU A 298 -21.79 21.11 6.59
C GLU A 298 -20.57 20.97 7.52
N ASN A 299 -20.67 20.10 8.52
CA ASN A 299 -19.51 19.79 9.35
C ASN A 299 -18.50 18.97 8.52
N ILE A 300 -17.52 19.66 7.94
CA ILE A 300 -16.50 19.12 7.02
C ILE A 300 -15.87 17.82 7.54
N LEU A 301 -15.58 17.75 8.84
CA LEU A 301 -14.98 16.57 9.45
C LEU A 301 -15.96 15.40 9.43
N ASP A 302 -17.26 15.62 9.66
CA ASP A 302 -18.26 14.56 9.63
C ASP A 302 -18.52 14.06 8.20
N VAL A 303 -18.53 14.98 7.23
CA VAL A 303 -18.65 14.64 5.81
C VAL A 303 -17.53 13.70 5.37
N SER A 304 -16.27 14.04 5.67
CA SER A 304 -15.15 13.24 5.15
C SER A 304 -14.90 11.95 5.93
N THR A 305 -15.32 11.87 7.21
CA THR A 305 -15.04 10.71 8.09
C THR A 305 -16.11 9.62 8.02
N ARG A 306 -17.13 9.80 7.17
CA ARG A 306 -18.16 8.80 6.86
C ARG A 306 -18.24 8.57 5.35
N PRO A 307 -18.64 7.37 4.89
CA PRO A 307 -18.75 7.10 3.45
C PRO A 307 -19.70 8.07 2.74
N GLN A 308 -19.17 8.76 1.74
CA GLN A 308 -19.88 9.72 0.89
C GLN A 308 -19.98 9.21 -0.54
N SER A 309 -21.17 9.29 -1.15
CA SER A 309 -21.37 8.99 -2.57
C SER A 309 -20.67 10.02 -3.45
N LEU A 310 -19.83 9.55 -4.38
CA LEU A 310 -19.12 10.42 -5.33
C LEU A 310 -20.09 11.07 -6.31
N SER A 311 -21.08 10.35 -6.83
CA SER A 311 -22.01 10.89 -7.83
C SER A 311 -22.87 12.01 -7.25
N TYR A 312 -23.30 11.89 -5.98
CA TYR A 312 -24.01 12.94 -5.27
C TYR A 312 -23.21 14.25 -5.22
N TRP A 313 -21.94 14.18 -4.79
CA TRP A 313 -21.10 15.37 -4.68
C TRP A 313 -20.74 15.96 -6.05
N HIS A 314 -20.59 15.12 -7.06
CA HIS A 314 -20.38 15.59 -8.43
C HIS A 314 -21.58 16.37 -8.99
N GLN A 315 -22.80 15.88 -8.75
CA GLN A 315 -24.03 16.51 -9.23
C GLN A 315 -24.35 17.79 -8.44
N ARG A 316 -24.21 17.75 -7.11
CA ARG A 316 -24.62 18.86 -6.23
C ARG A 316 -23.85 20.16 -6.47
N LEU A 317 -22.61 20.08 -6.93
CA LEU A 317 -21.74 21.26 -7.10
C LEU A 317 -21.76 21.83 -8.53
N ASP A 318 -22.83 21.56 -9.29
CA ASP A 318 -23.11 22.12 -10.63
C ASP A 318 -21.91 22.06 -11.60
N ARG A 319 -21.16 20.94 -11.59
CA ARG A 319 -20.18 20.66 -12.65
C ARG A 319 -20.89 20.11 -13.91
N ILE A 320 -21.89 20.86 -14.39
CA ILE A 320 -22.84 20.47 -15.46
C ILE A 320 -22.15 20.31 -16.84
N ASN A 321 -20.90 20.74 -16.98
CA ASN A 321 -20.12 20.58 -18.22
C ASN A 321 -19.08 19.45 -18.16
N ALA A 322 -18.95 18.74 -17.03
CA ALA A 322 -18.10 17.56 -16.96
C ALA A 322 -18.95 16.32 -17.28
N THR A 323 -18.48 15.50 -18.24
CA THR A 323 -19.09 14.21 -18.53
C THR A 323 -19.24 13.42 -17.22
N PRO A 324 -20.42 12.91 -16.87
CA PRO A 324 -20.58 12.11 -15.65
C PRO A 324 -19.78 10.81 -15.78
N MET A 325 -19.18 10.38 -14.68
CA MET A 325 -18.53 9.07 -14.58
C MET A 325 -19.60 7.98 -14.70
N GLY A 326 -19.39 7.01 -15.59
CA GLY A 326 -20.27 5.86 -15.74
C GLY A 326 -20.19 4.90 -14.54
N PRO A 327 -20.98 3.81 -14.53
CA PRO A 327 -20.91 2.79 -13.50
C PRO A 327 -19.49 2.23 -13.35
N VAL A 328 -18.95 2.29 -12.14
CA VAL A 328 -17.57 1.87 -11.87
C VAL A 328 -17.48 0.36 -11.72
N ILE A 329 -16.46 -0.24 -12.34
CA ILE A 329 -16.18 -1.67 -12.27
C ILE A 329 -14.96 -1.98 -11.40
N LYS A 330 -14.03 -1.04 -11.24
CA LYS A 330 -12.85 -1.19 -10.36
C LYS A 330 -12.44 0.12 -9.73
N VAL A 331 -12.04 0.06 -8.47
CA VAL A 331 -11.42 1.17 -7.74
C VAL A 331 -10.02 0.79 -7.25
N SER A 332 -9.13 1.78 -7.19
CA SER A 332 -7.79 1.60 -6.61
C SER A 332 -7.31 2.86 -5.90
N THR A 333 -6.73 2.68 -4.71
CA THR A 333 -6.25 3.76 -3.85
C THR A 333 -4.72 3.78 -3.75
N GLY A 334 -4.14 4.97 -3.88
CA GLY A 334 -2.73 5.21 -3.60
C GLY A 334 -2.51 5.95 -2.29
N ARG A 335 -1.43 6.75 -2.21
CA ARG A 335 -1.14 7.51 -0.98
C ARG A 335 -2.12 8.66 -0.74
N ASN A 336 -2.32 9.46 -1.76
CA ASN A 336 -3.22 10.62 -1.80
C ASN A 336 -3.85 10.75 -3.20
N ILE A 337 -4.01 9.63 -3.89
CA ILE A 337 -4.54 9.55 -5.26
C ILE A 337 -5.54 8.39 -5.30
N SER A 338 -6.51 8.52 -6.17
CA SER A 338 -7.54 7.52 -6.43
C SER A 338 -7.72 7.36 -7.92
N ALA A 339 -7.99 6.13 -8.33
CA ALA A 339 -8.34 5.77 -9.70
C ALA A 339 -9.63 4.96 -9.72
N PHE A 340 -10.42 5.19 -10.77
CA PHE A 340 -11.71 4.55 -11.00
C PHE A 340 -11.72 4.11 -12.47
N LEU A 341 -12.15 2.87 -12.71
CA LEU A 341 -12.37 2.33 -14.04
C LEU A 341 -13.86 2.10 -14.22
N ASP A 342 -14.46 2.75 -15.21
CA ASP A 342 -15.87 2.53 -15.55
C ASP A 342 -16.07 1.35 -16.52
N ASN A 343 -17.33 0.94 -16.67
CA ASN A 343 -17.75 -0.17 -17.53
C ASN A 343 -17.49 0.06 -19.04
N ASP A 344 -17.28 1.31 -19.45
CA ASP A 344 -16.92 1.66 -20.83
C ASP A 344 -15.40 1.56 -21.09
N GLY A 345 -14.62 1.23 -20.05
CA GLY A 345 -13.17 1.11 -20.11
C GLY A 345 -12.45 2.45 -19.98
N GLN A 346 -13.12 3.47 -19.43
CA GLN A 346 -12.55 4.80 -19.21
C GLN A 346 -11.94 4.91 -17.82
N VAL A 347 -10.81 5.60 -17.75
CA VAL A 347 -10.09 5.83 -16.49
C VAL A 347 -10.38 7.24 -15.98
N TRP A 348 -10.72 7.32 -14.70
CA TRP A 348 -10.91 8.55 -13.96
C TRP A 348 -9.94 8.61 -12.78
N THR A 349 -9.41 9.80 -12.48
CA THR A 349 -8.46 9.97 -11.38
C THR A 349 -8.75 11.22 -10.56
N CYS A 350 -8.44 11.19 -9.26
CA CYS A 350 -8.50 12.39 -8.40
C CYS A 350 -7.45 12.34 -7.29
N GLY A 351 -7.21 13.47 -6.62
CA GLY A 351 -6.25 13.58 -5.53
C GLY A 351 -5.11 14.57 -5.78
N LYS A 352 -4.00 14.37 -5.07
CA LYS A 352 -2.80 15.20 -5.20
C LYS A 352 -2.01 14.84 -6.45
N ASN A 353 -1.65 15.83 -7.25
CA ASN A 353 -0.99 15.62 -8.54
C ASN A 353 0.41 16.25 -8.67
N GLY A 354 1.04 16.65 -7.57
CA GLY A 354 2.40 17.23 -7.61
C GLY A 354 3.46 16.31 -8.25
N SER A 355 3.17 15.00 -8.38
CA SER A 355 4.01 14.00 -9.03
C SER A 355 3.55 13.60 -10.44
N GLY A 356 2.51 14.22 -11.00
CA GLY A 356 1.91 13.83 -12.29
C GLY A 356 1.13 12.50 -12.24
N ALA A 357 0.91 11.95 -11.05
CA ALA A 357 0.29 10.64 -10.84
C ALA A 357 -1.16 10.56 -11.32
N LEU A 358 -1.84 11.68 -11.54
CA LEU A 358 -3.21 11.66 -12.06
C LEU A 358 -3.24 11.42 -13.57
N GLY A 359 -2.14 11.56 -14.31
CA GLY A 359 -2.11 11.27 -15.76
C GLY A 359 -2.75 12.34 -16.64
N THR A 360 -3.07 13.51 -16.08
CA THR A 360 -3.83 14.59 -16.73
C THR A 360 -3.02 15.44 -17.71
N GLY A 361 -1.74 15.15 -17.93
CA GLY A 361 -0.86 16.01 -18.74
C GLY A 361 -0.29 17.22 -17.98
N ASN A 362 -0.57 17.34 -16.68
CA ASN A 362 -0.11 18.44 -15.83
C ASN A 362 0.10 17.97 -14.38
N PHE A 363 0.47 18.90 -13.50
CA PHE A 363 0.72 18.65 -12.07
C PHE A 363 -0.37 19.20 -11.13
N VAL A 364 -1.54 19.57 -11.69
CA VAL A 364 -2.63 20.20 -10.95
C VAL A 364 -3.46 19.14 -10.23
N SER A 365 -3.65 19.32 -8.93
CA SER A 365 -4.42 18.40 -8.09
C SER A 365 -5.92 18.51 -8.40
N GLN A 366 -6.64 17.39 -8.34
CA GLN A 366 -8.03 17.31 -8.77
C GLN A 366 -8.93 16.97 -7.57
N PRO A 367 -9.78 17.90 -7.11
CA PRO A 367 -10.73 17.68 -6.01
C PRO A 367 -11.85 16.69 -6.34
N PHE A 368 -12.04 16.40 -7.63
CA PHE A 368 -13.04 15.49 -8.17
C PHE A 368 -12.42 14.54 -9.19
N PRO A 369 -13.04 13.36 -9.44
CA PRO A 369 -12.64 12.47 -10.53
C PRO A 369 -12.65 13.20 -11.88
N VAL A 370 -11.52 13.16 -12.59
CA VAL A 370 -11.37 13.68 -13.96
C VAL A 370 -11.05 12.54 -14.91
N LYS A 371 -11.67 12.56 -16.09
CA LYS A 371 -11.47 11.55 -17.14
C LYS A 371 -10.11 11.72 -17.82
N LEU A 372 -9.43 10.61 -18.10
CA LEU A 372 -8.19 10.56 -18.89
C LEU A 372 -8.47 10.33 -20.37
N GLU A 373 -8.88 11.37 -21.08
CA GLU A 373 -9.25 11.27 -22.50
C GLU A 373 -8.04 11.04 -23.42
N GLY A 374 -8.17 10.08 -24.34
CA GLY A 374 -7.19 9.84 -25.40
C GLY A 374 -5.80 9.41 -24.94
N ARG A 375 -5.68 8.76 -23.77
CA ARG A 375 -4.38 8.42 -23.16
C ARG A 375 -3.91 6.98 -23.37
N PHE A 376 -4.75 6.11 -23.94
CA PHE A 376 -4.47 4.67 -24.07
C PHE A 376 -4.53 4.20 -25.52
N ASP A 377 -4.08 5.05 -26.46
CA ASP A 377 -4.03 4.77 -27.90
C ASP A 377 -5.36 4.30 -28.53
N GLY A 378 -6.48 4.71 -27.94
CA GLY A 378 -7.83 4.34 -28.40
C GLY A 378 -8.34 2.99 -27.89
N GLU A 379 -7.56 2.27 -27.08
CA GLU A 379 -7.96 0.99 -26.49
C GLU A 379 -8.73 1.17 -25.18
N LYS A 380 -9.61 0.21 -24.89
CA LYS A 380 -10.29 0.14 -23.59
C LYS A 380 -9.33 -0.32 -22.50
N VAL A 381 -9.41 0.31 -21.34
CA VAL A 381 -8.72 -0.16 -20.14
C VAL A 381 -9.58 -1.25 -19.49
N VAL A 382 -8.94 -2.35 -19.11
CA VAL A 382 -9.58 -3.49 -18.41
C VAL A 382 -9.11 -3.61 -16.97
N ASP A 383 -7.98 -3.00 -16.62
CA ASP A 383 -7.47 -2.96 -15.25
C ASP A 383 -6.73 -1.66 -14.93
N ILE A 384 -6.86 -1.17 -13.70
CA ILE A 384 -6.21 0.03 -13.17
C ILE A 384 -5.75 -0.21 -11.73
N VAL A 385 -4.51 0.21 -11.44
CA VAL A 385 -3.93 0.13 -10.09
C VAL A 385 -3.14 1.38 -9.72
N CYS A 386 -3.12 1.69 -8.43
CA CYS A 386 -2.41 2.81 -7.84
C CYS A 386 -1.25 2.29 -7.00
N GLY A 387 -0.04 2.79 -7.24
CA GLY A 387 1.02 2.80 -6.23
C GLY A 387 0.84 3.98 -5.27
N HIS A 388 1.90 4.36 -4.56
CA HIS A 388 1.81 5.55 -3.69
C HIS A 388 1.60 6.84 -4.48
N TYR A 389 2.34 7.00 -5.57
CA TYR A 389 2.45 8.24 -6.35
C TYR A 389 2.64 7.97 -7.86
N HIS A 390 2.28 6.77 -8.29
CA HIS A 390 2.27 6.33 -9.69
C HIS A 390 1.04 5.46 -9.91
N MET A 391 0.68 5.25 -11.15
CA MET A 391 -0.44 4.39 -11.55
C MET A 391 -0.02 3.51 -12.72
N ALA A 392 -0.74 2.42 -12.89
CA ALA A 392 -0.59 1.53 -14.02
C ALA A 392 -1.96 1.08 -14.53
N ALA A 393 -2.13 1.03 -15.85
CA ALA A 393 -3.33 0.57 -16.52
C ALA A 393 -2.99 -0.57 -17.48
N LEU A 394 -3.90 -1.52 -17.61
CA LEU A 394 -3.82 -2.62 -18.56
C LEU A 394 -4.96 -2.46 -19.57
N THR A 395 -4.66 -2.52 -20.86
CA THR A 395 -5.67 -2.44 -21.92
C THR A 395 -6.21 -3.81 -22.31
N GLU A 396 -7.30 -3.84 -23.08
CA GLU A 396 -7.92 -5.07 -23.59
C GLU A 396 -7.00 -5.91 -24.49
N SER A 397 -5.98 -5.30 -25.11
CA SER A 397 -4.94 -6.01 -25.86
C SER A 397 -3.79 -6.53 -24.99
N GLY A 398 -3.86 -6.34 -23.67
CA GLY A 398 -2.85 -6.76 -22.71
C GLY A 398 -1.66 -5.80 -22.60
N ARG A 399 -1.74 -4.59 -23.15
CA ARG A 399 -0.66 -3.58 -23.08
C ARG A 399 -0.64 -2.88 -21.74
N LEU A 400 0.56 -2.68 -21.20
CA LEU A 400 0.77 -2.02 -19.91
C LEU A 400 1.15 -0.55 -20.08
N PHE A 401 0.37 0.35 -19.50
CA PHE A 401 0.66 1.77 -19.41
C PHE A 401 1.04 2.15 -17.98
N THR A 402 2.06 2.98 -17.79
CA THR A 402 2.45 3.50 -16.46
C THR A 402 2.73 4.99 -16.49
N TRP A 403 2.45 5.67 -15.38
CA TRP A 403 2.73 7.10 -15.19
C TRP A 403 2.82 7.51 -13.71
N GLY A 404 3.27 8.74 -13.46
CA GLY A 404 3.53 9.32 -12.14
C GLY A 404 5.01 9.37 -11.79
N ILE A 405 5.33 9.23 -10.51
CA ILE A 405 6.72 9.24 -10.03
C ILE A 405 7.45 7.98 -10.52
N SER A 406 8.71 8.13 -10.88
CA SER A 406 9.55 7.00 -11.31
C SER A 406 10.96 7.04 -10.73
N ASN A 407 11.17 7.71 -9.59
CA ASN A 407 12.49 7.80 -8.92
C ASN A 407 13.09 6.43 -8.55
N HIS A 408 12.22 5.43 -8.39
CA HIS A 408 12.62 4.06 -8.09
C HIS A 408 12.36 3.12 -9.28
N GLY A 409 12.19 3.65 -10.50
CA GLY A 409 11.89 2.84 -11.69
C GLY A 409 10.46 2.30 -11.76
N GLN A 410 9.53 2.82 -10.95
CA GLN A 410 8.14 2.33 -10.87
C GLN A 410 7.37 2.34 -12.19
N CYS A 411 7.73 3.27 -13.09
CA CYS A 411 7.15 3.37 -14.43
C CYS A 411 7.94 2.58 -15.48
N GLY A 412 8.91 1.73 -15.09
CA GLY A 412 9.62 0.83 -15.98
C GLY A 412 10.40 1.52 -17.11
N ARG A 413 10.80 2.78 -16.95
CA ARG A 413 11.54 3.54 -17.96
C ARG A 413 12.45 4.60 -17.34
N PRO A 414 13.64 4.84 -17.92
CA PRO A 414 14.56 5.87 -17.46
C PRO A 414 13.96 7.28 -17.66
N PRO A 415 14.51 8.30 -17.00
CA PRO A 415 14.07 9.67 -17.19
C PRO A 415 14.27 10.13 -18.64
N ARG A 416 13.27 10.80 -19.23
CA ARG A 416 13.50 11.63 -20.43
C ARG A 416 14.15 12.94 -19.98
N SER A 417 15.29 13.29 -20.57
CA SER A 417 15.86 14.63 -20.40
C SER A 417 14.83 15.69 -20.84
N GLY A 418 14.56 16.68 -19.98
CA GLY A 418 13.71 17.84 -20.31
C GLY A 418 12.25 17.83 -19.84
N ILE A 419 11.71 16.71 -19.33
CA ILE A 419 10.37 16.69 -18.69
C ILE A 419 10.54 16.89 -17.19
N LEU A 420 10.99 18.09 -16.80
CA LEU A 420 11.17 18.48 -15.40
C LEU A 420 10.02 19.37 -15.00
N ASN A 421 9.33 19.05 -13.91
CA ASN A 421 8.44 20.01 -13.26
C ASN A 421 9.31 21.21 -12.80
N PRO A 422 9.05 22.45 -13.25
CA PRO A 422 9.81 23.63 -12.82
C PRO A 422 9.82 23.83 -11.30
N GLU A 423 8.74 23.40 -10.62
CA GLU A 423 8.63 23.41 -9.14
C GLU A 423 9.38 22.25 -8.48
N ALA A 424 9.69 21.16 -9.21
CA ALA A 424 10.48 20.04 -8.68
C ALA A 424 11.97 20.34 -8.54
N LYS A 425 12.47 21.47 -9.09
CA LYS A 425 13.82 21.97 -8.78
C LYS A 425 14.05 22.16 -7.28
N ALA A 426 13.00 22.36 -6.48
CA ALA A 426 13.08 22.49 -5.03
C ALA A 426 13.08 21.15 -4.26
N ASN A 427 12.77 20.03 -4.94
CA ASN A 427 12.69 18.69 -4.35
C ASN A 427 13.82 17.79 -4.87
N SER A 428 15.02 18.35 -5.06
CA SER A 428 16.22 17.55 -5.20
C SER A 428 16.38 16.66 -3.96
N PHE A 429 16.76 15.41 -4.17
CA PHE A 429 17.25 14.60 -3.07
C PHE A 429 18.46 15.30 -2.43
N PRO A 430 18.77 15.04 -1.15
CA PRO A 430 19.96 15.62 -0.49
C PRO A 430 21.28 15.34 -1.21
N ASP A 431 21.30 14.36 -2.13
CA ASP A 431 22.41 13.96 -2.99
C ASP A 431 22.41 14.64 -4.38
N GLY A 432 21.51 15.61 -4.63
CA GLY A 432 21.46 16.35 -5.89
C GLY A 432 20.70 15.66 -7.03
N ARG A 433 20.17 14.45 -6.84
CA ARG A 433 19.40 13.74 -7.88
C ARG A 433 18.06 14.43 -8.17
N MET A 434 17.72 14.54 -9.46
CA MET A 434 16.44 15.10 -9.93
C MET A 434 15.34 14.04 -9.90
N ALA A 435 14.16 14.42 -9.39
CA ALA A 435 13.01 13.53 -9.40
C ALA A 435 12.41 13.37 -10.81
N ILE A 436 12.06 12.13 -11.14
CA ILE A 436 11.54 11.69 -12.44
C ILE A 436 10.04 11.60 -12.34
N TYR A 437 9.35 12.42 -13.12
CA TYR A 437 7.90 12.45 -13.18
C TYR A 437 7.43 12.23 -14.61
N THR A 438 6.31 11.54 -14.71
CA THR A 438 5.62 11.29 -15.96
C THR A 438 4.16 11.66 -15.72
N HIS A 439 3.66 12.66 -16.43
CA HIS A 439 2.31 13.20 -16.20
C HIS A 439 1.28 12.64 -17.18
N GLU A 440 1.70 11.73 -18.07
CA GLU A 440 0.86 11.09 -19.08
C GLU A 440 1.09 9.58 -19.05
N PRO A 441 0.01 8.78 -19.18
CA PRO A 441 0.11 7.34 -19.40
C PRO A 441 1.03 7.02 -20.57
N THR A 442 1.96 6.09 -20.36
CA THR A 442 2.93 5.68 -21.39
C THR A 442 3.00 4.17 -21.44
N HIS A 443 2.86 3.61 -22.64
CA HIS A 443 3.04 2.19 -22.90
C HIS A 443 4.47 1.74 -22.58
N ILE A 444 4.59 0.64 -21.84
CA ILE A 444 5.87 0.00 -21.50
C ILE A 444 5.80 -1.50 -21.78
N LEU A 445 6.98 -2.14 -21.84
CA LEU A 445 7.12 -3.57 -22.15
C LEU A 445 6.41 -3.99 -23.45
N PRO A 446 6.73 -3.33 -24.60
CA PRO A 446 5.97 -3.48 -25.84
C PRO A 446 5.97 -4.89 -26.45
N THR A 447 6.89 -5.76 -26.02
CA THR A 447 6.94 -7.17 -26.46
C THR A 447 6.09 -8.11 -25.60
N LEU A 448 5.49 -7.60 -24.51
CA LEU A 448 4.75 -8.40 -23.54
C LEU A 448 3.28 -8.00 -23.51
N THR A 449 2.42 -9.01 -23.41
CA THR A 449 1.00 -8.86 -23.11
C THR A 449 0.70 -9.46 -21.75
N GLY A 450 -0.21 -8.85 -21.00
CA GLY A 450 -0.60 -9.32 -19.69
C GLY A 450 -2.09 -9.36 -19.45
N ARG A 451 -2.44 -10.13 -18.42
CA ARG A 451 -3.81 -10.41 -17.99
C ARG A 451 -4.19 -9.72 -16.68
N ALA A 452 -3.21 -9.26 -15.90
CA ALA A 452 -3.43 -8.56 -14.63
C ALA A 452 -2.27 -7.63 -14.29
N VAL A 453 -2.57 -6.50 -13.65
CA VAL A 453 -1.58 -5.52 -13.19
C VAL A 453 -1.73 -5.26 -11.69
N PHE A 454 -0.60 -5.08 -11.00
CA PHE A 454 -0.55 -4.80 -9.57
C PHE A 454 0.44 -3.67 -9.30
N ALA A 455 0.19 -2.88 -8.27
CA ALA A 455 1.09 -1.82 -7.86
C ALA A 455 1.33 -1.88 -6.35
N GLY A 456 2.59 -1.67 -5.98
CA GLY A 456 3.00 -1.38 -4.61
C GLY A 456 3.35 0.08 -4.42
N PRO A 457 3.80 0.46 -3.22
CA PRO A 457 4.36 1.78 -2.94
C PRO A 457 5.38 2.26 -3.97
N HIS A 458 6.28 1.35 -4.38
CA HIS A 458 7.40 1.62 -5.27
C HIS A 458 7.58 0.57 -6.38
N HIS A 459 6.57 -0.25 -6.66
CA HIS A 459 6.65 -1.34 -7.62
C HIS A 459 5.43 -1.33 -8.55
N THR A 460 5.61 -1.82 -9.77
CA THR A 460 4.54 -2.18 -10.69
C THR A 460 4.81 -3.59 -11.20
N ALA A 461 3.82 -4.47 -11.13
CA ALA A 461 3.92 -5.84 -11.59
C ALA A 461 2.87 -6.13 -12.67
N LEU A 462 3.31 -6.84 -13.70
CA LEU A 462 2.48 -7.40 -14.76
C LEU A 462 2.49 -8.91 -14.61
N ILE A 463 1.31 -9.52 -14.54
CA ILE A 463 1.17 -10.95 -14.78
C ILE A 463 0.88 -11.11 -16.27
N THR A 464 1.81 -11.73 -16.99
CA THR A 464 1.68 -11.96 -18.44
C THR A 464 0.53 -12.93 -18.74
N ASP A 465 0.10 -13.02 -20.00
CA ASP A 465 -0.93 -13.99 -20.41
C ASP A 465 -0.49 -15.44 -20.16
N GLN A 466 0.82 -15.66 -20.19
CA GLN A 466 1.44 -16.94 -19.86
C GLN A 466 1.52 -17.19 -18.35
N GLY A 467 1.14 -16.24 -17.50
CA GLY A 467 1.15 -16.36 -16.04
C GLY A 467 2.48 -16.03 -15.35
N HIS A 468 3.47 -15.48 -16.06
CA HIS A 468 4.73 -15.04 -15.44
C HIS A 468 4.58 -13.66 -14.81
N CYS A 469 5.25 -13.42 -13.68
CA CYS A 469 5.23 -12.12 -13.02
C CYS A 469 6.49 -11.31 -13.37
N VAL A 470 6.29 -10.22 -14.11
CA VAL A 470 7.33 -9.23 -14.43
C VAL A 470 7.13 -8.02 -13.52
N VAL A 471 8.18 -7.59 -12.85
CA VAL A 471 8.15 -6.45 -11.92
C VAL A 471 9.12 -5.37 -12.39
N VAL A 472 8.66 -4.12 -12.41
CA VAL A 472 9.49 -2.93 -12.52
C VAL A 472 9.37 -2.12 -11.24
N GLY A 473 10.39 -1.32 -10.95
CA GLY A 473 10.46 -0.57 -9.71
C GLY A 473 11.16 -1.31 -8.58
N GLY A 474 11.33 -0.66 -7.44
CA GLY A 474 12.16 -1.16 -6.36
C GLY A 474 12.16 -0.28 -5.12
N SER A 475 12.80 -0.77 -4.05
CA SER A 475 13.25 0.09 -2.95
C SER A 475 14.58 0.80 -3.24
N SER A 476 15.29 0.44 -4.32
CA SER A 476 16.51 1.09 -4.77
C SER A 476 16.22 2.22 -5.77
N THR A 477 17.19 3.11 -5.97
CA THR A 477 17.14 4.21 -6.95
C THR A 477 18.15 4.01 -8.08
N ASP A 478 18.80 2.85 -8.13
CA ASP A 478 19.88 2.55 -9.08
C ASP A 478 19.31 2.20 -10.47
N ALA A 479 20.19 2.17 -11.48
CA ALA A 479 19.82 1.86 -12.87
C ALA A 479 19.03 0.54 -13.00
N ASP A 480 19.34 -0.46 -12.17
CA ASP A 480 18.66 -1.75 -12.13
C ASP A 480 17.20 -1.67 -11.67
N ALA A 481 16.76 -0.57 -11.05
CA ALA A 481 15.37 -0.39 -10.64
C ALA A 481 14.43 -0.14 -11.83
N TYR A 482 14.98 0.34 -12.96
CA TYR A 482 14.24 0.66 -14.19
C TYR A 482 14.11 -0.53 -15.14
N LEU A 483 14.87 -1.61 -14.89
CA LEU A 483 14.83 -2.81 -15.70
C LEU A 483 13.72 -3.76 -15.19
N PRO A 484 12.98 -4.42 -16.10
CA PRO A 484 12.05 -5.46 -15.69
C PRO A 484 12.78 -6.63 -15.04
N LYS A 485 12.15 -7.23 -14.03
CA LYS A 485 12.68 -8.36 -13.25
C LYS A 485 11.65 -9.47 -13.18
N LEU A 486 12.12 -10.71 -13.04
CA LEU A 486 11.30 -11.90 -12.88
C LEU A 486 11.56 -12.50 -11.50
N PRO A 487 10.98 -11.94 -10.43
CA PRO A 487 11.30 -12.36 -9.07
C PRO A 487 11.01 -13.84 -8.79
N PHE A 488 10.09 -14.45 -9.53
CA PHE A 488 9.68 -15.85 -9.36
C PHE A 488 10.21 -16.79 -10.45
N GLY A 489 11.11 -16.34 -11.32
CA GLY A 489 11.62 -17.13 -12.44
C GLY A 489 10.50 -17.63 -13.35
N SER A 490 10.47 -18.94 -13.61
CA SER A 490 9.45 -19.60 -14.45
C SER A 490 8.11 -19.86 -13.74
N LYS A 491 8.02 -19.65 -12.42
CA LYS A 491 6.81 -19.97 -11.66
C LYS A 491 5.63 -19.13 -12.13
N LYS A 492 4.46 -19.77 -12.18
CA LYS A 492 3.21 -19.13 -12.57
C LYS A 492 2.57 -18.47 -11.36
N ILE A 493 2.21 -17.19 -11.50
CA ILE A 493 1.65 -16.36 -10.44
C ILE A 493 0.20 -16.01 -10.82
N ASN A 494 -0.68 -16.15 -9.84
CA ASN A 494 -2.09 -15.81 -9.96
C ASN A 494 -2.36 -14.37 -9.51
N SER A 495 -1.81 -13.98 -8.36
CA SER A 495 -1.98 -12.65 -7.78
C SER A 495 -0.77 -12.26 -6.94
N ILE A 496 -0.53 -10.96 -6.80
CA ILE A 496 0.57 -10.43 -5.99
C ILE A 496 0.15 -9.15 -5.26
N GLY A 497 0.61 -9.00 -4.02
CA GLY A 497 0.49 -7.79 -3.22
C GLY A 497 1.87 -7.28 -2.82
N PHE A 498 2.03 -5.96 -2.77
CA PHE A 498 3.28 -5.32 -2.37
C PHE A 498 3.03 -4.37 -1.19
N GLY A 499 3.77 -4.56 -0.11
CA GLY A 499 3.92 -3.55 0.91
C GLY A 499 5.09 -2.62 0.64
N LEU A 500 5.49 -1.84 1.64
CA LEU A 500 6.58 -0.86 1.48
C LEU A 500 7.90 -1.54 1.10
N SER A 501 8.21 -2.63 1.79
CA SER A 501 9.49 -3.33 1.71
C SER A 501 9.34 -4.83 1.55
N HIS A 502 8.13 -5.33 1.32
CA HIS A 502 7.84 -6.75 1.16
C HIS A 502 6.81 -6.98 0.06
N GLY A 503 6.68 -8.23 -0.37
CA GLY A 503 5.61 -8.68 -1.22
C GLY A 503 5.13 -10.08 -0.85
N VAL A 504 3.89 -10.37 -1.22
CA VAL A 504 3.21 -11.66 -1.06
C VAL A 504 2.57 -12.03 -2.39
N ALA A 505 2.77 -13.26 -2.85
CA ALA A 505 2.21 -13.76 -4.09
C ALA A 505 1.53 -15.11 -3.89
N LEU A 506 0.57 -15.42 -4.75
CA LEU A 506 -0.09 -16.71 -4.82
C LEU A 506 0.35 -17.39 -6.12
N SER A 507 1.00 -18.55 -6.03
CA SER A 507 1.60 -19.27 -7.16
C SER A 507 0.96 -20.63 -7.36
N HIS A 508 0.85 -21.12 -8.60
CA HIS A 508 0.13 -22.35 -8.97
C HIS A 508 0.86 -23.69 -8.77
N ASP A 509 2.10 -23.75 -8.23
CA ASP A 509 2.77 -25.05 -7.98
C ASP A 509 3.78 -25.08 -6.80
N ASP A 510 3.67 -26.15 -6.01
CA ASP A 510 4.60 -26.65 -5.00
C ASP A 510 5.73 -27.49 -5.66
N GLY A 511 7.00 -27.09 -5.54
CA GLY A 511 8.13 -28.05 -5.68
C GLY A 511 9.03 -27.99 -6.92
N GLY A 512 8.87 -27.05 -7.87
CA GLY A 512 9.88 -26.86 -8.93
C GLY A 512 11.14 -26.13 -8.42
N VAL A 513 12.31 -26.76 -8.53
CA VAL A 513 13.65 -26.14 -8.37
C VAL A 513 13.69 -24.83 -9.16
N LEU A 514 14.26 -23.76 -8.57
CA LEU A 514 14.56 -22.52 -9.28
C LEU A 514 15.32 -22.86 -10.57
N PRO A 515 14.82 -22.57 -11.79
CA PRO A 515 15.63 -22.73 -12.98
C PRO A 515 16.86 -21.84 -12.84
N SER A 516 18.03 -22.47 -12.86
CA SER A 516 19.32 -21.80 -12.70
C SER A 516 19.75 -21.02 -13.93
N THR A 517 18.92 -20.93 -14.97
CA THR A 517 19.23 -20.17 -16.19
C THR A 517 17.99 -19.55 -16.82
N LEU A 518 18.18 -18.36 -17.43
CA LEU A 518 17.20 -17.59 -18.20
C LEU A 518 16.51 -18.38 -19.35
N ASN A 519 16.92 -19.62 -19.63
CA ASN A 519 16.64 -20.29 -20.90
C ASN A 519 15.18 -20.68 -21.15
N ASP A 520 14.33 -20.78 -20.12
CA ASP A 520 12.90 -21.11 -20.24
C ASP A 520 11.98 -19.88 -20.44
N LEU A 521 12.54 -18.67 -20.51
CA LEU A 521 11.78 -17.47 -20.85
C LEU A 521 11.65 -17.35 -22.38
N ASN A 522 10.42 -17.13 -22.85
CA ASN A 522 10.13 -16.85 -24.26
C ASN A 522 11.02 -15.69 -24.75
N ASP A 523 11.49 -15.79 -26.00
CA ASP A 523 12.49 -14.88 -26.57
C ASP A 523 12.10 -13.40 -26.39
N GLY A 524 10.81 -13.05 -26.42
CA GLY A 524 10.33 -11.67 -26.21
C GLY A 524 10.66 -11.00 -24.85
N VAL A 525 10.74 -11.75 -23.73
CA VAL A 525 11.15 -11.17 -22.42
C VAL A 525 12.67 -11.00 -22.39
N LYS A 526 13.41 -11.99 -22.91
CA LYS A 526 14.87 -11.91 -23.04
C LYS A 526 15.25 -10.79 -23.99
N ASP A 527 14.57 -10.67 -25.12
CA ASP A 527 14.75 -9.65 -26.14
C ASP A 527 14.38 -8.29 -25.58
N GLU A 528 13.34 -8.11 -24.77
CA GLU A 528 13.08 -6.81 -24.13
C GLU A 528 14.16 -6.46 -23.11
N LEU A 529 14.62 -7.43 -22.30
CA LEU A 529 15.72 -7.24 -21.36
C LEU A 529 17.04 -6.93 -22.08
N GLN A 530 17.32 -7.63 -23.17
CA GLN A 530 18.51 -7.45 -24.00
C GLN A 530 18.44 -6.16 -24.81
N ASN A 531 17.32 -5.86 -25.47
CA ASN A 531 17.07 -4.61 -26.19
C ASN A 531 17.20 -3.42 -25.26
N ARG A 532 16.69 -3.48 -24.02
CA ARG A 532 16.90 -2.40 -23.04
C ARG A 532 18.33 -2.29 -22.55
N ARG A 533 19.03 -3.42 -22.40
CA ARG A 533 20.47 -3.44 -22.10
C ARG A 533 21.33 -2.96 -23.27
N GLN A 534 20.89 -3.11 -24.52
CA GLN A 534 21.60 -2.68 -25.72
C GLN A 534 21.27 -1.23 -26.10
N GLN A 535 20.02 -0.79 -25.93
CA GLN A 535 19.61 0.63 -26.02
C GLN A 535 20.21 1.46 -24.89
N GLY A 536 20.55 0.82 -23.77
CA GLY A 536 21.37 1.37 -22.71
C GLY A 536 22.84 0.99 -22.88
N ALA A 537 23.57 1.74 -23.71
CA ALA A 537 24.91 2.10 -23.30
C ALA A 537 24.78 2.86 -21.97
N PHE A 538 24.75 2.13 -20.85
CA PHE A 538 24.56 2.64 -19.49
C PHE A 538 25.79 3.43 -18.98
N ASP A 539 26.71 3.82 -19.87
CA ASP A 539 28.02 4.38 -19.56
C ASP A 539 28.04 5.88 -19.22
N HIS A 540 26.91 6.59 -19.17
CA HIS A 540 26.95 8.06 -18.96
C HIS A 540 25.93 8.67 -17.99
N PHE A 541 25.29 7.89 -17.12
CA PHE A 541 24.38 8.46 -16.12
C PHE A 541 24.68 8.03 -14.68
N ILE A 542 25.95 7.74 -14.40
CA ILE A 542 26.54 8.06 -13.09
C ILE A 542 26.83 9.56 -13.13
N ILE A 543 25.88 10.38 -12.71
CA ILE A 543 26.22 11.74 -12.29
C ILE A 543 26.60 11.60 -10.82
N ASP A 544 27.89 11.83 -10.57
CA ASP A 544 28.59 11.81 -9.27
C ASP A 544 27.76 12.31 -8.08
#